data_AF-A0AAD7JKY9-F1
#
_entry.id   AF-A0AAD7JKY9-F1
#
_cell.length_a   1.000
_cell.length_b   1.000
_cell.length_c   1.000
_cell.angle_alpha   90.00
_cell.angle_beta   90.00
_cell.angle_gamma   90.00
#
_symmetry.space_group_name_H-M   'P 1'
#
loop_
_entity.id
_entity.type
_entity.pdbx_description
1 polymer ?
#
loop_
_entity_poly.entity_id
_entity_poly.type
_entity_poly.pdbx_seq_one_letter_code
_entity_poly.pdbx_strand_id
1 'polypeptide(L)'
;EVEPIQKLWETVALCTRSQDKGVIGLADLNARTGPLQVDFALRTLPRVSSDPEKTPNTRGRAVLDQCDAYGLVILNGTSLETATPGRCTSWQPGGHSVIDYAIVSEDLIPEVQQLHI
;
A
#
# COMPACT_ATOMS: atom_id res chain seq x y z
N GLU A 1 21.52 0.28 -14.89
CA GLU A 1 20.47 -0.73 -14.68
C GLU A 1 19.32 -0.04 -13.97
N VAL A 2 18.06 -0.30 -14.35
CA VAL A 2 16.90 0.37 -13.72
C VAL A 2 16.51 -0.43 -12.48
N GLU A 3 16.44 0.24 -11.33
CA GLU A 3 16.05 -0.34 -10.05
C GLU A 3 14.65 -1.00 -10.14
N PRO A 4 14.42 -2.17 -9.53
CA PRO A 4 13.13 -2.86 -9.61
C PRO A 4 11.94 -2.00 -9.16
N ILE A 5 12.13 -1.18 -8.13
CA ILE A 5 11.09 -0.27 -7.62
C ILE A 5 10.69 0.80 -8.65
N GLN A 6 11.64 1.28 -9.45
CA GLN A 6 11.35 2.23 -10.51
C GLN A 6 10.51 1.57 -11.61
N LYS A 7 10.84 0.34 -12.02
CA LYS A 7 10.05 -0.41 -13.01
C LYS A 7 8.62 -0.67 -12.53
N LEU A 8 8.43 -0.94 -11.23
CA LEU A 8 7.10 -1.09 -10.65
C LEU A 8 6.28 0.19 -10.85
N TRP A 9 6.81 1.34 -10.44
CA TRP A 9 6.07 2.60 -10.55
C TRP A 9 5.87 3.07 -11.98
N GLU A 10 6.82 2.81 -12.88
CA GLU A 10 6.64 3.05 -14.33
C GLU A 10 5.51 2.17 -14.90
N THR A 11 5.42 0.91 -14.48
CA THR A 11 4.34 0.00 -14.89
C THR A 11 2.99 0.47 -14.35
N VAL A 12 2.94 0.83 -13.06
CA VAL A 12 1.75 1.40 -12.43
C VAL A 12 1.29 2.65 -13.18
N ALA A 13 2.21 3.58 -13.48
CA ALA A 13 1.91 4.81 -14.21
C ALA A 13 1.37 4.56 -15.62
N LEU A 14 1.78 3.48 -16.28
CA LEU A 14 1.22 3.08 -17.58
C LEU A 14 -0.17 2.46 -17.42
N CYS A 15 -0.38 1.63 -16.40
CA CYS A 15 -1.66 0.99 -16.14
C CYS A 15 -2.74 2.00 -15.73
N THR A 16 -2.42 2.97 -14.86
CA THR A 16 -3.39 3.96 -14.37
C THR A 16 -3.79 5.00 -15.42
N ARG A 17 -3.10 5.08 -16.56
CA ARG A 17 -3.54 5.88 -17.72
C ARG A 17 -4.75 5.29 -18.45
N SER A 18 -4.98 3.99 -18.29
CA SER A 18 -6.14 3.31 -18.88
C SER A 18 -7.36 3.52 -17.98
N GLN A 19 -8.34 4.29 -18.44
CA GLN A 19 -9.57 4.51 -17.67
C GLN A 19 -10.45 3.25 -17.52
N ASP A 20 -10.21 2.23 -18.34
CA ASP A 20 -11.01 1.00 -18.36
C ASP A 20 -10.46 -0.12 -17.46
N LYS A 21 -9.37 0.12 -16.72
CA LYS A 21 -8.68 -0.92 -15.94
C LYS A 21 -8.20 -0.39 -14.60
N GLY A 22 -8.78 -0.90 -13.52
CA GLY A 22 -8.24 -0.73 -12.18
C GLY A 22 -6.91 -1.48 -11.99
N VAL A 23 -6.09 -1.01 -11.06
CA VAL A 23 -4.79 -1.58 -10.73
C VAL A 23 -4.82 -2.22 -9.35
N ILE A 24 -4.29 -3.44 -9.25
CA ILE A 24 -3.92 -4.05 -7.97
C ILE A 24 -2.42 -4.33 -8.03
N GLY A 25 -1.68 -3.79 -7.07
CA GLY A 25 -0.25 -4.05 -6.88
C GLY A 25 -0.02 -4.85 -5.61
N LEU A 26 0.70 -5.96 -5.72
CA LEU A 26 1.21 -6.73 -4.58
C LEU A 26 2.73 -6.74 -4.67
N ALA A 27 3.43 -6.17 -3.69
CA ALA A 27 4.88 -6.08 -3.76
C ALA A 27 5.55 -5.97 -2.39
N ASP A 28 6.72 -6.59 -2.26
CA ASP A 28 7.71 -6.23 -1.24
C ASP A 28 8.37 -4.92 -1.66
N LEU A 29 8.02 -3.84 -0.96
CA LEU A 29 8.55 -2.50 -1.25
C LEU A 29 9.76 -2.17 -0.37
N ASN A 30 10.07 -3.03 0.61
CA ASN A 30 11.09 -2.79 1.63
C ASN A 30 11.01 -1.36 2.21
N ALA A 31 9.77 -0.91 2.43
CA ALA A 31 9.39 0.46 2.75
C ALA A 31 8.45 0.44 3.94
N ARG A 32 8.71 1.25 4.97
CA ARG A 32 7.81 1.35 6.13
C ARG A 32 6.98 2.61 6.03
N THR A 33 5.67 2.47 5.88
CA THR A 33 4.71 3.59 5.81
C THR A 33 4.11 3.93 7.17
N GLY A 34 4.20 3.02 8.15
CA GLY A 34 3.53 3.18 9.44
C GLY A 34 2.00 3.15 9.27
N PRO A 35 1.25 3.94 10.07
CA PRO A 35 -0.21 4.03 9.96
C PRO A 35 -0.67 5.06 8.91
N LEU A 36 0.23 5.61 8.11
CA LEU A 36 -0.12 6.66 7.15
C LEU A 36 -0.84 6.08 5.92
N GLN A 37 -1.72 6.89 5.35
CA GLN A 37 -2.51 6.60 4.16
C GLN A 37 -2.52 7.85 3.26
N VAL A 38 -2.84 7.66 1.99
CA VAL A 38 -3.11 8.74 1.03
C VAL A 38 -4.33 9.58 1.46
N ASP A 39 -4.30 10.88 1.15
CA ASP A 39 -5.20 11.87 1.75
C ASP A 39 -6.69 11.57 1.48
N PHE A 40 -7.01 11.17 0.26
CA PHE A 40 -8.39 10.89 -0.14
C PHE A 40 -8.99 9.68 0.62
N ALA A 41 -8.15 8.70 0.99
CA ALA A 41 -8.58 7.49 1.68
C ALA A 41 -8.49 7.59 3.21
N LEU A 42 -7.90 8.64 3.78
CA LEU A 42 -7.73 8.78 5.24
C LEU A 42 -9.05 8.70 6.03
N ARG A 43 -10.14 9.22 5.46
CA ARG A 43 -11.45 9.28 6.14
C ARG A 43 -12.26 8.00 6.01
N THR A 44 -12.08 7.28 4.91
CA THR A 44 -12.91 6.11 4.55
C THR A 44 -12.22 4.80 4.90
N LEU A 45 -10.89 4.75 4.75
CA LEU A 45 -10.05 3.57 4.99
C LEU A 45 -8.82 3.97 5.82
N PRO A 46 -9.02 4.42 7.08
CA PRO A 46 -7.91 4.72 7.98
C PRO A 46 -7.07 3.47 8.21
N ARG A 47 -5.75 3.67 8.35
CA ARG A 47 -4.80 2.57 8.54
C ARG A 47 -4.32 2.48 9.98
N VAL A 48 -4.18 1.26 10.46
CA VAL A 48 -3.38 0.90 11.64
C VAL A 48 -2.13 0.16 11.20
N SER A 49 -1.07 0.21 12.00
CA SER A 49 0.14 -0.57 11.77
C SER A 49 0.62 -1.14 13.10
N SER A 50 1.09 -2.39 13.08
CA SER A 50 1.74 -3.04 14.22
C SER A 50 3.24 -2.73 14.33
N ASP A 51 3.79 -1.93 13.40
CA ASP A 51 5.21 -1.55 13.44
C ASP A 51 5.55 -0.87 14.78
N PRO A 52 6.68 -1.23 15.43
CA PRO A 52 7.11 -0.54 16.64
C PRO A 52 7.34 0.95 16.40
N GLU A 53 7.94 1.28 15.25
CA GLU A 53 8.15 2.66 14.79
C GLU A 53 7.00 3.08 13.88
N LYS A 54 6.23 4.08 14.31
CA LYS A 54 5.07 4.59 13.56
C LYS A 54 5.46 5.58 12.47
N THR A 55 6.65 6.14 12.51
CA THR A 55 7.11 7.10 11.51
C THR A 55 7.52 6.38 10.22
N PRO A 56 7.07 6.85 9.04
CA PRO A 56 7.53 6.30 7.78
C PRO A 56 9.03 6.51 7.61
N ASN A 57 9.71 5.55 6.98
CA ASN A 57 11.08 5.74 6.52
C ASN A 57 11.08 6.48 5.15
N THR A 58 12.26 6.79 4.62
CA THR A 58 12.39 7.53 3.34
C THR A 58 11.69 6.81 2.18
N ARG A 59 11.81 5.48 2.10
CA ARG A 59 11.11 4.69 1.08
C ARG A 59 9.60 4.70 1.30
N GLY A 60 9.14 4.62 2.55
CA GLY A 60 7.72 4.68 2.89
C GLY A 60 7.07 6.01 2.50
N ARG A 61 7.78 7.13 2.69
CA ARG A 61 7.32 8.44 2.17
C ARG A 61 7.17 8.40 0.65
N ALA A 62 8.18 7.91 -0.07
CA ALA A 62 8.09 7.77 -1.52
C ALA A 62 6.93 6.86 -1.97
N VAL A 63 6.65 5.77 -1.25
CA VAL A 63 5.48 4.91 -1.54
C VAL A 63 4.17 5.68 -1.37
N LEU A 64 4.01 6.46 -0.29
CA LEU A 64 2.83 7.28 -0.07
C LEU A 64 2.66 8.32 -1.18
N ASP A 65 3.74 9.00 -1.56
CA ASP A 65 3.73 9.99 -2.64
C ASP A 65 3.31 9.37 -3.99
N GLN A 66 3.81 8.17 -4.33
CA GLN A 66 3.43 7.47 -5.55
C GLN A 66 1.98 6.96 -5.51
N CYS A 67 1.52 6.48 -4.35
CA CYS A 67 0.14 6.06 -4.18
C CYS A 67 -0.82 7.24 -4.37
N ASP A 68 -0.51 8.39 -3.77
CA ASP A 68 -1.30 9.61 -3.91
C ASP A 68 -1.31 10.08 -5.37
N ALA A 69 -0.12 10.12 -6.02
CA ALA A 69 0.02 10.54 -7.41
C ALA A 69 -0.76 9.68 -8.42
N TYR A 70 -0.98 8.40 -8.12
CA TYR A 70 -1.64 7.46 -9.02
C TYR A 70 -3.03 7.01 -8.53
N GLY A 71 -3.58 7.63 -7.48
CA GLY A 71 -4.90 7.29 -6.97
C GLY A 71 -5.00 5.87 -6.42
N LEU A 72 -3.94 5.40 -5.74
CA LEU A 72 -3.86 4.07 -5.14
C LEU A 72 -4.00 4.15 -3.62
N VAL A 73 -4.71 3.18 -3.05
CA VAL A 73 -4.93 3.03 -1.62
C VAL A 73 -4.17 1.83 -1.11
N ILE A 74 -3.49 1.98 0.03
CA ILE A 74 -2.85 0.85 0.71
C ILE A 74 -3.92 0.10 1.53
N LEU A 75 -4.09 -1.19 1.27
CA LEU A 75 -5.09 -2.04 1.93
C LEU A 75 -4.63 -2.57 3.29
N ASN A 76 -3.33 -2.84 3.46
CA ASN A 76 -2.78 -3.30 4.74
C ASN A 76 -3.11 -2.28 5.84
N GLY A 77 -3.61 -2.73 6.98
CA GLY A 77 -3.96 -1.86 8.09
C GLY A 77 -5.35 -1.25 8.00
N THR A 78 -6.09 -1.47 6.92
CA THR A 78 -7.46 -0.98 6.80
C THR A 78 -8.47 -2.01 7.30
N SER A 79 -9.75 -1.64 7.36
CA SER A 79 -10.85 -2.57 7.61
C SER A 79 -11.01 -3.65 6.54
N LEU A 80 -10.34 -3.52 5.39
CA LEU A 80 -10.36 -4.50 4.30
C LEU A 80 -9.30 -5.59 4.44
N GLU A 81 -8.43 -5.51 5.45
CA GLU A 81 -7.52 -6.60 5.80
C GLU A 81 -8.29 -7.65 6.65
N THR A 82 -8.64 -8.78 6.04
CA THR A 82 -9.62 -9.75 6.57
C THR A 82 -9.23 -10.46 7.88
N ALA A 83 -7.95 -10.51 8.22
CA ALA A 83 -7.48 -11.25 9.40
C ALA A 83 -7.29 -10.37 10.62
N THR A 84 -6.30 -9.48 10.58
CA THR A 84 -5.94 -8.59 11.69
C THR A 84 -5.23 -7.40 11.08
N PRO A 85 -5.87 -6.23 11.01
CA PRO A 85 -5.30 -5.08 10.32
C PRO A 85 -3.92 -4.69 10.82
N GLY A 86 -3.00 -4.49 9.88
CA GLY A 86 -1.68 -3.92 10.12
C GLY A 86 -0.70 -4.91 10.69
N ARG A 87 -0.89 -6.22 10.48
CA ARG A 87 0.10 -7.23 10.87
C ARG A 87 1.38 -7.04 10.07
N CYS A 88 2.51 -7.17 10.75
CA CYS A 88 3.81 -7.13 10.10
C CYS A 88 3.94 -8.25 9.07
N THR A 89 4.76 -8.02 8.07
CA THR A 89 4.99 -8.95 6.95
C THR A 89 6.43 -9.42 6.92
N SER A 90 7.33 -8.72 7.63
CA SER A 90 8.74 -9.05 7.77
C SER A 90 9.17 -9.11 9.23
N TRP A 91 9.94 -10.15 9.58
CA TRP A 91 10.54 -10.37 10.90
C TRP A 91 12.03 -10.64 10.73
N GLN A 92 12.85 -9.79 11.34
CA GLN A 92 14.29 -9.86 11.32
C GLN A 92 14.83 -9.81 12.76
N PRO A 93 16.10 -10.22 13.00
CA PRO A 93 16.68 -10.13 14.35
C PRO A 93 16.62 -8.72 14.96
N GLY A 94 16.64 -7.68 14.13
CA GLY A 94 16.57 -6.27 14.53
C GLY A 94 15.17 -5.70 14.70
N GLY A 95 14.11 -6.49 14.48
CA GLY A 95 12.72 -6.03 14.62
C GLY A 95 11.79 -6.57 13.54
N HIS A 96 10.59 -6.02 13.52
CA HIS A 96 9.53 -6.40 12.57
C HIS A 96 8.89 -5.17 11.95
N SER A 97 8.41 -5.31 10.72
CA SER A 97 7.76 -4.23 9.98
C SER A 97 6.77 -4.76 8.95
N VAL A 98 5.78 -3.94 8.61
CA VAL A 98 5.00 -4.05 7.36
C VAL A 98 5.84 -3.45 6.24
N ILE A 99 6.24 -4.28 5.28
CA ILE A 99 6.98 -3.84 4.08
C ILE A 99 6.43 -4.43 2.78
N ASP A 100 5.56 -5.43 2.89
CA ASP A 100 4.82 -6.03 1.78
C ASP A 100 3.44 -5.37 1.74
N TYR A 101 3.10 -4.79 0.60
CA TYR A 101 1.88 -4.02 0.45
C TYR A 101 0.97 -4.58 -0.63
N ALA A 102 -0.32 -4.58 -0.32
CA ALA A 102 -1.39 -4.59 -1.27
C ALA A 102 -1.86 -3.14 -1.49
N ILE A 103 -1.72 -2.65 -2.71
CA ILE A 103 -2.21 -1.34 -3.15
C ILE A 103 -3.25 -1.52 -4.24
N VAL A 104 -4.28 -0.69 -4.24
CA VAL A 104 -5.41 -0.82 -5.18
C VAL A 104 -5.88 0.53 -5.66
N SER A 105 -6.28 0.64 -6.92
CA SER A 105 -6.97 1.83 -7.43
C SER A 105 -8.28 2.07 -6.65
N GLU A 106 -8.61 3.34 -6.43
CA GLU A 106 -9.79 3.73 -5.65
C GLU A 106 -11.10 3.11 -6.18
N ASP A 107 -11.21 3.01 -7.51
CA ASP A 107 -12.37 2.46 -8.21
C ASP A 107 -12.61 0.98 -7.94
N LEU A 108 -11.58 0.23 -7.52
CA LEU A 108 -11.66 -1.20 -7.20
C LEU A 108 -11.99 -1.51 -5.71
N ILE A 109 -12.12 -0.49 -4.87
CA ILE A 109 -12.45 -0.67 -3.45
C ILE A 109 -13.79 -1.39 -3.25
N PRO A 110 -14.89 -1.05 -3.96
CA PRO A 110 -16.17 -1.74 -3.82
C PRO A 110 -16.10 -3.23 -4.12
N GLU A 111 -15.25 -3.64 -5.06
CA GLU A 111 -15.02 -5.02 -5.47
C GLU A 111 -14.23 -5.77 -4.41
N VAL A 112 -13.18 -5.15 -3.87
CA VAL A 112 -12.41 -5.72 -2.75
C VAL A 112 -13.30 -5.96 -1.53
N GLN A 113 -14.23 -5.04 -1.24
CA GLN A 113 -15.21 -5.20 -0.15
C GLN A 113 -16.14 -6.41 -0.32
N GLN A 114 -16.42 -6.81 -1.56
CA GLN A 114 -17.32 -7.93 -1.87
C GLN A 114 -16.61 -9.28 -1.88
N LEU A 115 -15.28 -9.30 -1.85
CA LEU A 115 -14.50 -10.54 -1.75
C LEU A 115 -14.66 -11.15 -0.35
N HIS A 116 -15.70 -11.97 -0.19
CA HIS A 116 -15.83 -12.88 0.93
C HIS A 116 -14.87 -14.06 0.71
N ILE A 117 -13.85 -14.18 1.56
CA ILE A 117 -12.97 -15.36 1.66
C ILE A 117 -13.26 -16.06 2.98
#